data_AF-A0A6B3UME6-F1
#
_entry.id   AF-A0A6B3UME6-F1
#
_cell.length_a   1.000
_cell.length_b   1.000
_cell.length_c   1.000
_cell.angle_alpha   90.00
_cell.angle_beta   90.00
_cell.angle_gamma   90.00
#
_symmetry.space_group_name_H-M   'P 1'
#
loop_
_entity.id
_entity.type
_entity.pdbx_description
1 polymer ?
#
loop_
_entity_poly.entity_id
_entity_poly.type
_entity_poly.pdbx_seq_one_letter_code
_entity_poly.pdbx_strand_id
1 'polypeptide(L)'
;MIEDSGWAERKEQELLEAAIARAPGLGWNVSLADAAGRDCGLTRGERELVIPHGARDLAALLSRRHDAQAMAALAEVDPKSLKIRERIFRGVQARLQAAAADEAAVHRWTAFLAFPLNTPLALKLAWESADAIWRWAGDTATDENHYSKRAILSGILVSALAVLLEGGQEAADEYVAARIENVMQFEKWKAGIKPSETARQVAEALGRMRYGRA
;
A
#
# COMPACT_ATOMS: atom_id res chain seq x y z
N MET A 1 12.33 20.41 28.07
CA MET A 1 11.36 19.29 28.04
C MET A 1 11.26 18.76 26.62
N ILE A 2 12.18 17.89 26.22
CA ILE A 2 12.16 17.14 24.95
C ILE A 2 12.71 15.74 25.27
N GLU A 3 12.11 15.06 26.24
CA GLU A 3 12.39 13.66 26.58
C GLU A 3 11.18 12.74 26.31
N ASP A 4 10.03 13.34 25.94
CA ASP A 4 8.72 12.68 25.94
C ASP A 4 8.38 11.97 24.62
N SER A 5 8.93 12.41 23.48
CA SER A 5 8.62 11.83 22.16
C SER A 5 9.11 10.38 22.03
N GLY A 6 10.26 10.06 22.63
CA GLY A 6 10.82 8.71 22.58
C GLY A 6 10.04 7.69 23.42
N TRP A 7 9.31 8.12 24.47
CA TRP A 7 8.51 7.20 25.27
C TRP A 7 7.30 6.68 24.48
N ALA A 8 6.56 7.59 23.83
CA ALA A 8 5.38 7.24 23.06
C ALA A 8 5.73 6.30 21.90
N GLU A 9 6.78 6.62 21.13
CA GLU A 9 7.23 5.76 20.02
C GLU A 9 7.63 4.36 20.51
N ARG A 10 8.35 4.25 21.63
CA ARG A 10 8.67 2.94 22.23
C ARG A 10 7.42 2.17 22.63
N LYS A 11 6.46 2.85 23.26
CA LYS A 11 5.19 2.22 23.67
C LYS A 11 4.34 1.78 22.48
N GLU A 12 4.32 2.54 21.39
CA GLU A 12 3.67 2.12 20.14
C GLU A 12 4.29 0.81 19.61
N GLN A 13 5.62 0.69 19.62
CA GLN A 13 6.29 -0.52 19.15
C GLN A 13 6.04 -1.72 20.07
N GLU A 14 6.13 -1.54 21.39
CA GLU A 14 5.80 -2.58 22.38
C GLU A 14 4.36 -3.07 22.22
N LEU A 15 3.40 -2.13 22.09
CA LEU A 15 1.98 -2.45 21.85
C LEU A 15 1.78 -3.21 20.55
N LEU A 16 2.45 -2.81 19.48
CA LEU A 16 2.35 -3.49 18.20
C LEU A 16 2.94 -4.90 18.25
N GLU A 17 4.08 -5.11 18.91
CA GLU A 17 4.65 -6.45 19.10
C GLU A 17 3.69 -7.37 19.88
N ALA A 18 3.13 -6.88 20.99
CA ALA A 18 2.13 -7.63 21.75
C ALA A 18 0.87 -7.92 20.91
N ALA A 19 0.42 -6.96 20.10
CA ALA A 19 -0.72 -7.14 19.20
C ALA A 19 -0.44 -8.19 18.12
N ILE A 20 0.72 -8.18 17.48
CA ILE A 20 1.10 -9.19 16.46
C ILE A 20 1.07 -10.59 17.08
N ALA A 21 1.67 -10.77 18.27
CA ALA A 21 1.70 -12.06 18.96
C ALA A 21 0.31 -12.59 19.33
N ARG A 22 -0.63 -11.70 19.65
CA ARG A 22 -1.99 -12.05 20.08
C ARG A 22 -3.00 -12.16 18.93
N ALA A 23 -2.73 -11.51 17.79
CA ALA A 23 -3.67 -11.40 16.67
C ALA A 23 -4.19 -12.76 16.16
N PRO A 24 -3.37 -13.83 16.01
CA PRO A 24 -3.88 -15.13 15.57
C PRO A 24 -4.96 -15.73 16.47
N GLY A 25 -4.90 -15.47 17.78
CA GLY A 25 -5.88 -15.95 18.74
C GLY A 25 -7.11 -15.03 18.84
N LEU A 26 -6.89 -13.72 18.96
CA LEU A 26 -7.96 -12.75 19.27
C LEU A 26 -8.63 -12.14 18.03
N GLY A 27 -8.01 -12.27 16.85
CA GLY A 27 -8.34 -11.45 15.68
C GLY A 27 -7.88 -10.00 15.87
N TRP A 28 -8.20 -9.14 14.90
CA TRP A 28 -7.84 -7.73 14.93
C TRP A 28 -9.06 -6.87 15.27
N ASN A 29 -9.16 -6.45 16.53
CA ASN A 29 -10.34 -5.75 17.08
C ASN A 29 -9.99 -5.03 18.39
N VAL A 30 -10.99 -4.43 19.05
CA VAL A 30 -10.80 -3.73 20.34
C VAL A 30 -10.21 -4.64 21.44
N SER A 31 -10.62 -5.91 21.51
CA SER A 31 -10.11 -6.86 22.49
C SER A 31 -8.63 -7.15 22.30
N LEU A 32 -8.14 -7.12 21.05
CA LEU A 32 -6.70 -7.20 20.75
C LEU A 32 -5.96 -6.01 21.35
N ALA A 33 -6.45 -4.79 21.13
CA ALA A 33 -5.82 -3.57 21.66
C ALA A 33 -5.85 -3.52 23.19
N ASP A 34 -6.94 -3.98 23.82
CA ASP A 34 -7.03 -4.13 25.27
C ASP A 34 -6.01 -5.16 25.80
N ALA A 35 -5.89 -6.31 25.12
CA ALA A 35 -4.95 -7.37 25.52
C ALA A 35 -3.50 -6.93 25.37
N ALA A 36 -3.14 -6.30 24.26
CA ALA A 36 -1.81 -5.74 24.03
C ALA A 36 -1.45 -4.70 25.10
N GLY A 37 -2.38 -3.80 25.43
CA GLY A 37 -2.18 -2.81 26.51
C GLY A 37 -1.88 -3.46 27.86
N ARG A 38 -2.63 -4.51 28.22
CA ARG A 38 -2.37 -5.27 29.46
C ARG A 38 -1.03 -5.98 29.46
N ASP A 39 -0.64 -6.58 28.33
CA ASP A 39 0.66 -7.26 28.19
C ASP A 39 1.83 -6.26 28.34
N CYS A 40 1.64 -5.01 27.92
CA CYS A 40 2.59 -3.91 28.09
C CYS A 40 2.54 -3.23 29.47
N GLY A 41 1.68 -3.70 30.38
CA GLY A 41 1.50 -3.11 31.72
C GLY A 41 0.85 -1.72 31.71
N LEU A 42 0.19 -1.33 30.62
CA LEU A 42 -0.47 -0.03 30.51
C LEU A 42 -1.86 -0.08 31.14
N THR A 43 -2.20 0.99 31.87
CA THR A 43 -3.59 1.28 32.21
C THR A 43 -4.40 1.58 30.94
N ARG A 44 -5.72 1.52 31.05
CA ARG A 44 -6.61 1.91 29.94
C ARG A 44 -6.35 3.33 29.45
N GLY A 45 -6.15 4.27 30.39
CA GLY A 45 -5.88 5.68 30.07
C GLY A 45 -4.56 5.86 29.33
N GLU A 46 -3.48 5.23 29.81
CA GLU A 46 -2.17 5.29 29.12
C GLU A 46 -2.24 4.67 27.72
N ARG A 47 -2.93 3.55 27.57
CA ARG A 47 -3.14 2.95 26.25
C ARG A 47 -3.93 3.88 25.33
N GLU A 48 -4.98 4.53 25.82
CA GLU A 48 -5.77 5.50 25.03
C GLU A 48 -4.97 6.78 24.70
N LEU A 49 -3.93 7.11 25.47
CA LEU A 49 -2.99 8.17 25.12
C LEU A 49 -2.04 7.75 23.99
N VAL A 50 -1.58 6.50 23.97
CA VAL A 50 -0.64 5.98 22.96
C VAL A 50 -1.35 5.58 21.66
N ILE A 51 -2.49 4.89 21.75
CA ILE A 51 -3.31 4.43 20.61
C ILE A 51 -4.77 4.89 20.77
N PRO A 52 -5.07 6.18 20.57
CA PRO A 52 -6.41 6.75 20.80
C PRO A 52 -7.54 6.11 19.99
N HIS A 53 -7.24 5.52 18.83
CA HIS A 53 -8.18 4.77 17.98
C HIS A 53 -8.00 3.24 18.09
N GLY A 54 -7.23 2.79 19.09
CA GLY A 54 -7.04 1.37 19.44
C GLY A 54 -6.54 0.53 18.26
N ALA A 55 -7.33 -0.48 17.88
CA ALA A 55 -6.97 -1.42 16.82
C ALA A 55 -6.69 -0.76 15.46
N ARG A 56 -7.26 0.42 15.18
CA ARG A 56 -6.98 1.18 13.95
C ARG A 56 -5.58 1.76 13.94
N ASP A 57 -5.10 2.26 15.08
CA ASP A 57 -3.73 2.78 15.19
C ASP A 57 -2.73 1.64 15.10
N LEU A 58 -2.98 0.52 15.77
CA LEU A 58 -2.17 -0.69 15.61
C LEU A 58 -2.10 -1.13 14.14
N ALA A 59 -3.22 -1.05 13.40
CA ALA A 59 -3.25 -1.43 11.99
C ALA A 59 -2.37 -0.52 11.13
N ALA A 60 -2.39 0.79 11.41
CA ALA A 60 -1.52 1.75 10.76
C ALA A 60 -0.04 1.53 11.11
N LEU A 61 0.25 1.27 12.39
CA LEU A 61 1.61 0.97 12.86
C LEU A 61 2.19 -0.27 12.16
N LEU A 62 1.41 -1.35 12.03
CA LEU A 62 1.86 -2.56 11.33
C LEU A 62 2.19 -2.28 9.87
N SER A 63 1.30 -1.56 9.17
CA SER A 63 1.49 -1.21 7.77
C SER A 63 2.78 -0.42 7.54
N ARG A 64 3.02 0.59 8.38
CA ARG A 64 4.21 1.46 8.32
C ARG A 64 5.48 0.73 8.73
N ARG A 65 5.40 -0.20 9.68
CA ARG A 65 6.53 -1.08 10.05
C ARG A 65 6.97 -1.91 8.85
N HIS A 66 6.03 -2.50 8.12
CA HIS A 66 6.36 -3.25 6.92
C HIS A 66 6.89 -2.37 5.79
N ASP A 67 6.38 -1.14 5.62
CA ASP A 67 6.95 -0.17 4.67
C ASP A 67 8.41 0.15 5.03
N ALA A 68 8.68 0.43 6.30
CA ALA A 68 10.03 0.72 6.79
C ALA A 68 10.98 -0.48 6.61
N GLN A 69 10.52 -1.70 6.91
CA GLN A 69 11.30 -2.93 6.67
C GLN A 69 11.59 -3.15 5.18
N ALA A 70 10.61 -2.90 4.32
CA ALA A 70 10.80 -2.99 2.87
C ALA A 70 11.83 -1.98 2.37
N MET A 71 11.75 -0.74 2.81
CA MET A 71 12.71 0.30 2.42
C MET A 71 14.11 0.01 2.97
N ALA A 72 14.22 -0.54 4.18
CA ALA A 72 15.48 -0.98 4.75
C ALA A 72 16.11 -2.13 3.95
N ALA A 73 15.31 -3.11 3.52
CA ALA A 73 15.77 -4.21 2.67
C ALA A 73 16.27 -3.73 1.28
N LEU A 74 15.80 -2.57 0.82
CA LEU A 74 16.17 -1.97 -0.45
C LEU A 74 17.23 -0.87 -0.34
N ALA A 75 17.76 -0.60 0.86
CA ALA A 75 18.65 0.54 1.11
C ALA A 75 19.94 0.49 0.27
N GLU A 76 20.49 -0.71 0.08
CA GLU A 76 21.74 -0.94 -0.68
C GLU A 76 21.52 -1.09 -2.19
N VAL A 77 20.27 -1.05 -2.65
CA VAL A 77 19.94 -1.15 -4.07
C VAL A 77 19.87 0.25 -4.66
N ASP A 78 20.78 0.60 -5.57
CA ASP A 78 20.64 1.84 -6.36
C ASP A 78 19.45 1.70 -7.33
N PRO A 79 18.33 2.42 -7.12
CA PRO A 79 17.19 2.33 -8.00
C PRO A 79 17.55 2.79 -9.42
N LYS A 80 18.49 3.73 -9.58
CA LYS A 80 18.84 4.30 -10.89
C LYS A 80 19.49 3.27 -11.82
N SER A 81 20.12 2.25 -11.26
CA SER A 81 20.69 1.12 -12.00
C SER A 81 19.65 0.22 -12.66
N LEU A 82 18.39 0.27 -12.20
CA LEU A 82 17.31 -0.62 -12.64
C LEU A 82 16.34 0.09 -13.60
N LYS A 83 15.66 -0.68 -14.45
CA LYS A 83 14.52 -0.17 -15.23
C LYS A 83 13.32 0.09 -14.31
N ILE A 84 12.49 1.08 -14.61
CA ILE A 84 11.35 1.45 -13.73
C ILE A 84 10.45 0.27 -13.36
N ARG A 85 10.15 -0.63 -14.31
CA ARG A 85 9.36 -1.84 -14.06
C ARG A 85 9.98 -2.76 -13.00
N GLU A 86 11.31 -2.87 -13.01
CA GLU A 86 12.04 -3.70 -12.06
C GLU A 86 12.10 -3.03 -10.69
N ARG A 87 12.23 -1.69 -10.65
CA ARG A 87 12.09 -0.93 -9.40
C ARG A 87 10.74 -1.22 -8.76
N ILE A 88 9.64 -0.98 -9.48
CA ILE A 88 8.30 -1.18 -8.93
C ILE A 88 8.09 -2.63 -8.49
N PHE A 89 8.53 -3.61 -9.29
CA PHE A 89 8.48 -5.02 -8.92
C PHE A 89 9.21 -5.29 -7.59
N ARG A 90 10.48 -4.88 -7.47
CA ARG A 90 11.27 -5.08 -6.24
C ARG A 90 10.69 -4.35 -5.04
N GLY A 91 10.16 -3.15 -5.24
CA GLY A 91 9.48 -2.39 -4.19
C GLY A 91 8.27 -3.11 -3.63
N VAL A 92 7.40 -3.62 -4.51
CA VAL A 92 6.24 -4.41 -4.13
C VAL A 92 6.66 -5.73 -3.48
N GLN A 93 7.61 -6.44 -4.08
CA GLN A 93 8.12 -7.71 -3.56
C GLN A 93 8.66 -7.56 -2.12
N ALA A 94 9.52 -6.56 -1.87
CA ALA A 94 10.05 -6.29 -0.53
C ALA A 94 8.94 -5.98 0.48
N ARG A 95 7.90 -5.24 0.05
CA ARG A 95 6.76 -4.91 0.91
C ARG A 95 5.88 -6.12 1.25
N LEU A 96 5.73 -7.05 0.32
CA LEU A 96 5.02 -8.32 0.53
C LEU A 96 5.83 -9.27 1.42
N GLN A 97 7.15 -9.35 1.23
CA GLN A 97 8.03 -10.13 2.10
C GLN A 97 8.01 -9.64 3.55
N ALA A 98 8.00 -8.32 3.77
CA ALA A 98 7.83 -7.75 5.10
C ALA A 98 6.48 -8.15 5.74
N ALA A 99 5.40 -8.19 4.94
CA ALA A 99 4.11 -8.66 5.42
C ALA A 99 4.10 -10.17 5.73
N ALA A 100 4.76 -10.98 4.90
CA ALA A 100 4.86 -12.42 5.08
C ALA A 100 5.57 -12.81 6.39
N ALA A 101 6.48 -11.97 6.90
CA ALA A 101 7.11 -12.19 8.20
C ALA A 101 6.09 -12.22 9.36
N ASP A 102 4.94 -11.57 9.21
CA ASP A 102 3.84 -11.50 10.18
C ASP A 102 2.56 -12.19 9.68
N GLU A 103 2.67 -13.18 8.78
CA GLU A 103 1.55 -13.77 8.01
C GLU A 103 0.29 -14.04 8.83
N ALA A 104 0.42 -14.72 9.97
CA ALA A 104 -0.72 -15.08 10.83
C ALA A 104 -1.46 -13.85 11.40
N ALA A 105 -0.73 -12.78 11.73
CA ALA A 105 -1.32 -11.51 12.15
C ALA A 105 -1.89 -10.74 10.95
N VAL A 106 -1.21 -10.78 9.80
CA VAL A 106 -1.62 -10.11 8.57
C VAL A 106 -2.95 -10.66 8.03
N HIS A 107 -3.23 -11.96 8.13
CA HIS A 107 -4.56 -12.50 7.82
C HIS A 107 -5.68 -11.80 8.60
N ARG A 108 -5.47 -11.55 9.91
CA ARG A 108 -6.46 -10.92 10.77
C ARG A 108 -6.53 -9.41 10.53
N TRP A 109 -5.40 -8.78 10.28
CA TRP A 109 -5.27 -7.37 9.91
C TRP A 109 -6.01 -7.06 8.59
N THR A 110 -5.81 -7.89 7.56
CA THR A 110 -6.47 -7.74 6.26
C THR A 110 -7.99 -7.88 6.39
N ALA A 111 -8.46 -8.88 7.15
CA ALA A 111 -9.89 -9.05 7.42
C ALA A 111 -10.51 -7.83 8.13
N PHE A 112 -9.79 -7.25 9.10
CA PHE A 112 -10.23 -6.03 9.77
C PHE A 112 -10.30 -4.83 8.83
N LEU A 113 -9.28 -4.62 7.99
CA LEU A 113 -9.25 -3.50 7.05
C LEU A 113 -10.25 -3.64 5.90
N ALA A 114 -10.63 -4.86 5.52
CA ALA A 114 -11.66 -5.13 4.53
C ALA A 114 -13.07 -4.72 5.00
N PHE A 115 -13.28 -4.48 6.30
CA PHE A 115 -14.57 -4.03 6.81
C PHE A 115 -14.88 -2.61 6.35
N PRO A 116 -16.10 -2.29 5.87
CA PRO A 116 -16.41 -1.00 5.25
C PRO A 116 -16.08 0.25 6.08
N LEU A 117 -16.20 0.17 7.42
CA LEU A 117 -15.85 1.28 8.31
C LEU A 117 -14.34 1.56 8.38
N ASN A 118 -13.52 0.60 7.96
CA ASN A 118 -12.06 0.70 7.91
C ASN A 118 -11.54 1.03 6.50
N THR A 119 -12.38 1.04 5.46
CA THR A 119 -11.98 1.35 4.09
C THR A 119 -11.19 2.66 3.94
N PRO A 120 -11.57 3.80 4.58
CA PRO A 120 -10.77 5.01 4.47
C PRO A 120 -9.35 4.85 5.02
N LEU A 121 -9.18 4.06 6.09
CA LEU A 121 -7.87 3.74 6.65
C LEU A 121 -7.11 2.81 5.69
N ALA A 122 -7.74 1.75 5.20
CA ALA A 122 -7.12 0.81 4.28
C ALA A 122 -6.58 1.49 3.01
N LEU A 123 -7.36 2.39 2.41
CA LEU A 123 -6.96 3.18 1.24
C LEU A 123 -5.81 4.13 1.54
N LYS A 124 -5.83 4.80 2.71
CA LYS A 124 -4.73 5.65 3.15
C LYS A 124 -3.44 4.86 3.30
N LEU A 125 -3.48 3.69 3.94
CA LEU A 125 -2.30 2.85 4.14
C LEU A 125 -1.75 2.31 2.82
N ALA A 126 -2.61 1.83 1.92
CA ALA A 126 -2.18 1.40 0.59
C ALA A 126 -1.51 2.54 -0.21
N TRP A 127 -2.04 3.76 -0.08
CA TRP A 127 -1.44 4.95 -0.66
C TRP A 127 -0.07 5.28 -0.05
N GLU A 128 0.06 5.23 1.28
CA GLU A 128 1.33 5.45 2.00
C GLU A 128 2.42 4.47 1.48
N SER A 129 2.08 3.18 1.37
CA SER A 129 2.99 2.15 0.84
C SER A 129 3.37 2.39 -0.63
N ALA A 130 2.39 2.72 -1.47
CA ALA A 130 2.62 3.02 -2.88
C ALA A 130 3.52 4.25 -3.06
N ASP A 131 3.31 5.28 -2.24
CA ASP A 131 4.10 6.51 -2.22
C ASP A 131 5.55 6.25 -1.77
N ALA A 132 5.76 5.43 -0.73
CA ALA A 132 7.09 5.01 -0.30
C ALA A 132 7.86 4.29 -1.43
N ILE A 133 7.22 3.32 -2.10
CA ILE A 133 7.82 2.59 -3.22
C ILE A 133 8.16 3.53 -4.39
N TRP A 134 7.27 4.44 -4.77
CA TRP A 134 7.53 5.39 -5.86
C TRP A 134 8.64 6.38 -5.51
N ARG A 135 8.71 6.87 -4.27
CA ARG A 135 9.82 7.71 -3.82
C ARG A 135 11.15 6.97 -3.89
N TRP A 136 11.21 5.73 -3.39
CA TRP A 136 12.41 4.90 -3.52
C TRP A 136 12.76 4.63 -4.99
N ALA A 137 11.78 4.42 -5.86
CA ALA A 137 12.00 4.24 -7.31
C ALA A 137 12.51 5.49 -8.04
N GLY A 138 12.58 6.64 -7.36
CA GLY A 138 13.07 7.92 -7.88
C GLY A 138 12.00 8.80 -8.53
N ASP A 139 10.72 8.61 -8.21
CA ASP A 139 9.64 9.47 -8.68
C ASP A 139 9.72 10.87 -8.07
N THR A 140 9.78 11.89 -8.92
CA THR A 140 9.74 13.31 -8.53
C THR A 140 8.50 14.03 -9.07
N ALA A 141 7.50 13.29 -9.56
CA ALA A 141 6.30 13.85 -10.13
C ALA A 141 5.45 14.54 -9.05
N THR A 142 4.97 15.76 -9.36
CA THR A 142 4.08 16.56 -8.51
C THR A 142 2.76 16.92 -9.21
N ASP A 143 2.54 16.37 -10.41
CA ASP A 143 1.40 16.63 -11.30
C ASP A 143 0.41 15.45 -11.31
N GLU A 144 -0.46 15.36 -12.32
CA GLU A 144 -1.44 14.26 -12.44
C GLU A 144 -0.80 12.86 -12.44
N ASN A 145 0.46 12.74 -12.89
CA ASN A 145 1.18 11.46 -12.84
C ASN A 145 1.46 11.03 -11.41
N HIS A 146 1.65 11.98 -10.47
CA HIS A 146 1.82 11.68 -9.05
C HIS A 146 0.67 10.82 -8.53
N TYR A 147 -0.56 11.25 -8.84
CA TYR A 147 -1.77 10.61 -8.34
C TYR A 147 -2.07 9.30 -9.05
N SER A 148 -1.97 9.27 -10.38
CA SER A 148 -2.28 8.08 -11.18
C SER A 148 -1.37 6.91 -10.84
N LYS A 149 -0.05 7.17 -10.70
CA LYS A 149 0.95 6.16 -10.33
C LYS A 149 0.66 5.51 -8.98
N ARG A 150 0.29 6.31 -7.98
CA ARG A 150 0.00 5.84 -6.61
C ARG A 150 -1.32 5.12 -6.54
N ALA A 151 -2.36 5.60 -7.23
CA ALA A 151 -3.64 4.92 -7.31
C ALA A 151 -3.51 3.52 -7.93
N ILE A 152 -2.82 3.42 -9.08
CA ILE A 152 -2.58 2.12 -9.75
C ILE A 152 -1.78 1.18 -8.85
N LEU A 153 -0.68 1.66 -8.27
CA LEU A 153 0.17 0.82 -7.42
C LEU A 153 -0.53 0.39 -6.12
N SER A 154 -1.38 1.24 -5.54
CA SER A 154 -2.22 0.89 -4.39
C SER A 154 -3.14 -0.29 -4.71
N GLY A 155 -3.76 -0.28 -5.89
CA GLY A 155 -4.58 -1.40 -6.36
C GLY A 155 -3.78 -2.70 -6.51
N ILE A 156 -2.57 -2.61 -7.08
CA ILE A 156 -1.66 -3.76 -7.21
C ILE A 156 -1.28 -4.31 -5.84
N LEU A 157 -0.89 -3.46 -4.88
CA LEU A 157 -0.50 -3.85 -3.53
C LEU A 157 -1.62 -4.59 -2.80
N VAL A 158 -2.84 -4.05 -2.82
CA VAL A 158 -3.99 -4.66 -2.14
C VAL A 158 -4.29 -6.05 -2.71
N SER A 159 -4.34 -6.19 -4.03
CA SER A 159 -4.60 -7.49 -4.66
C SER A 159 -3.43 -8.47 -4.51
N ALA A 160 -2.18 -8.00 -4.60
CA ALA A 160 -1.00 -8.85 -4.43
C ALA A 160 -0.88 -9.37 -2.99
N LEU A 161 -1.27 -8.58 -1.98
CA LEU A 161 -1.35 -9.06 -0.60
C LEU A 161 -2.39 -10.17 -0.43
N ALA A 162 -3.55 -10.05 -1.08
CA ALA A 162 -4.54 -11.13 -1.07
C ALA A 162 -3.99 -12.41 -1.71
N VAL A 163 -3.33 -12.29 -2.87
CA VAL A 163 -2.67 -13.42 -3.55
C VAL A 163 -1.57 -14.04 -2.68
N LEU A 164 -0.76 -13.22 -2.00
CA LEU A 164 0.26 -13.69 -1.07
C LEU A 164 -0.34 -14.57 0.04
N LEU A 165 -1.44 -14.12 0.64
CA LEU A 165 -2.09 -14.83 1.75
C LEU A 165 -2.78 -16.14 1.31
N GLU A 166 -3.09 -16.30 0.03
CA GLU A 166 -3.72 -17.51 -0.51
C GLU A 166 -2.71 -18.49 -1.11
N GLY A 167 -1.68 -17.98 -1.79
CA GLY A 167 -0.78 -18.76 -2.64
C GLY A 167 0.72 -18.58 -2.37
N GLY A 168 1.09 -17.76 -1.38
CA GLY A 168 2.48 -17.52 -1.01
C GLY A 168 3.24 -16.57 -1.96
N GLN A 169 4.54 -16.41 -1.69
CA GLN A 169 5.37 -15.39 -2.32
C GLN A 169 5.50 -15.57 -3.84
N GLU A 170 5.66 -16.82 -4.31
CA GLU A 170 5.82 -17.11 -5.74
C GLU A 170 4.59 -16.69 -6.55
N ALA A 171 3.39 -17.05 -6.07
CA ALA A 171 2.14 -16.64 -6.70
C ALA A 171 1.96 -15.11 -6.71
N ALA A 172 2.35 -14.45 -5.61
CA ALA A 172 2.28 -13.00 -5.52
C ALA A 172 3.26 -12.31 -6.49
N ASP A 173 4.47 -12.84 -6.63
CA ASP A 173 5.48 -12.33 -7.56
C ASP A 173 5.01 -12.47 -9.02
N GLU A 174 4.48 -13.63 -9.40
CA GLU A 174 3.89 -13.83 -10.74
C GLU A 174 2.74 -12.86 -11.01
N TYR A 175 1.85 -12.68 -10.03
CA TYR A 175 0.74 -11.73 -10.12
C TYR A 175 1.23 -10.30 -10.35
N VAL A 176 2.21 -9.85 -9.56
CA VAL A 176 2.77 -8.49 -9.65
C VAL A 176 3.44 -8.28 -11.00
N ALA A 177 4.24 -9.24 -11.48
CA ALA A 177 4.87 -9.17 -12.79
C ALA A 177 3.82 -9.00 -13.91
N ALA A 178 2.72 -9.78 -13.86
CA ALA A 178 1.64 -9.67 -14.83
C ALA A 178 0.91 -8.32 -14.75
N ARG A 179 0.67 -7.79 -13.55
CA ARG A 179 0.02 -6.48 -13.39
C ARG A 179 0.89 -5.33 -13.90
N ILE A 180 2.20 -5.38 -13.66
CA ILE A 180 3.13 -4.37 -14.20
C ILE A 180 3.13 -4.40 -15.74
N GLU A 181 3.13 -5.58 -16.35
CA GLU A 181 3.04 -5.68 -17.81
C GLU A 181 1.72 -5.12 -18.36
N ASN A 182 0.59 -5.38 -17.69
CA ASN A 182 -0.71 -4.81 -18.08
C ASN A 182 -0.70 -3.27 -18.07
N VAL A 183 -0.07 -2.65 -17.05
CA VAL A 183 0.08 -1.19 -17.00
C VAL A 183 0.91 -0.69 -18.18
N MET A 184 2.00 -1.38 -18.53
CA MET A 184 2.82 -1.01 -19.68
C MET A 184 2.07 -1.12 -21.01
N GLN A 185 1.22 -2.13 -21.16
CA GLN A 185 0.35 -2.29 -22.34
C GLN A 185 -0.67 -1.16 -22.43
N PHE A 186 -1.29 -0.80 -21.31
CA PHE A 186 -2.24 0.31 -21.23
C PHE A 186 -1.59 1.65 -21.60
N GLU A 187 -0.40 1.94 -21.08
CA GLU A 187 0.34 3.16 -21.43
C GLU A 187 0.74 3.20 -22.91
N LYS A 188 1.17 2.07 -23.49
CA LYS A 188 1.43 1.98 -24.94
C LYS A 188 0.17 2.23 -25.76
N TRP A 189 -0.96 1.66 -25.36
CA TRP A 189 -2.24 1.88 -26.02
C TRP A 189 -2.66 3.35 -25.97
N LYS A 190 -2.56 4.02 -24.80
CA LYS A 190 -2.83 5.45 -24.66
C LYS A 190 -1.93 6.31 -25.55
N ALA A 191 -0.62 6.01 -25.59
CA ALA A 191 0.33 6.74 -26.43
C ALA A 191 0.05 6.54 -27.94
N GLY A 192 -0.51 5.38 -28.32
CA GLY A 192 -0.94 5.09 -29.69
C GLY A 192 -2.18 5.88 -30.14
N ILE A 193 -2.97 6.41 -29.21
CA ILE A 193 -4.14 7.25 -29.51
C ILE A 193 -3.65 8.69 -29.68
N LYS A 194 -3.60 9.17 -30.93
CA LYS A 194 -3.36 10.60 -31.20
C LYS A 194 -4.66 11.39 -31.00
N PRO A 195 -4.74 12.31 -30.02
CA PRO A 195 -5.96 13.07 -29.75
C PRO A 195 -6.38 13.96 -30.93
N SER A 196 -5.41 14.40 -31.73
CA SER A 196 -5.67 15.21 -32.93
C SER A 196 -6.30 14.41 -34.06
N GLU A 197 -5.93 13.13 -34.26
CA GLU A 197 -6.52 12.29 -35.31
C GLU A 197 -7.96 11.90 -34.95
N THR A 198 -8.24 11.62 -33.68
CA THR A 198 -9.59 11.32 -33.19
C THR A 198 -10.48 12.57 -33.19
N ALA A 199 -9.99 13.71 -32.72
CA ALA A 199 -10.71 14.98 -32.83
C ALA A 199 -10.98 15.37 -34.29
N ARG A 200 -10.02 15.15 -35.20
CA ARG A 200 -10.20 15.39 -36.64
C ARG A 200 -11.23 14.44 -37.24
N GLN A 201 -11.20 13.16 -36.91
CA GLN A 201 -12.19 12.18 -37.38
C GLN A 201 -13.61 12.50 -36.89
N VAL A 202 -13.76 12.93 -35.63
CA VAL A 202 -15.04 13.39 -35.08
C VAL A 202 -15.51 14.68 -35.76
N ALA A 203 -14.62 15.65 -35.94
CA ALA A 203 -14.92 16.89 -36.64
C ALA A 203 -15.31 16.65 -38.12
N GLU A 204 -14.60 15.75 -38.81
CA GLU A 204 -14.93 15.32 -40.17
C GLU A 204 -16.28 14.56 -40.22
N ALA A 205 -16.57 13.72 -39.24
CA ALA A 205 -17.85 13.00 -39.17
C ALA A 205 -19.03 13.96 -38.93
N LEU A 206 -18.88 14.90 -38.00
CA LEU A 206 -19.86 15.95 -37.75
C LEU A 206 -20.00 16.89 -38.96
N GLY A 207 -18.89 17.20 -39.64
CA GLY A 207 -18.89 17.96 -40.89
C GLY A 207 -19.66 17.24 -42.00
N ARG A 208 -19.42 15.92 -42.19
CA ARG A 208 -20.15 15.09 -43.15
C ARG A 208 -21.65 15.00 -42.83
N MET A 209 -22.02 14.96 -41.54
CA MET A 209 -23.44 14.97 -41.13
C MET A 209 -24.11 16.33 -41.33
N ARG A 210 -23.39 17.44 -41.10
CA ARG A 210 -23.96 18.79 -41.19
C ARG A 210 -24.02 19.32 -42.62
N TYR A 211 -23.06 18.97 -43.47
CA TYR A 211 -22.94 19.53 -44.82
C TYR A 211 -23.28 18.55 -45.95
N GLY A 212 -23.43 17.25 -45.66
CA GLY A 212 -23.71 16.23 -46.68
C GLY A 212 -22.56 16.04 -47.67
N ARG A 213 -22.52 14.92 -48.39
CA ARG A 213 -21.55 14.73 -49.48
C ARG A 213 -21.79 15.78 -50.58
N ALA A 214 -20.76 16.57 -50.90
CA ALA A 214 -20.57 17.03 -52.27
C ALA A 214 -20.01 15.87 -53.10
#